data_AF-A0A6C0JXT4-F1
#
_entry.id   AF-A0A6C0JXT4-F1
#
_cell.length_a   1.000
_cell.length_b   1.000
_cell.length_c   1.000
_cell.angle_alpha   90.00
_cell.angle_beta   90.00
_cell.angle_gamma   90.00
#
_symmetry.space_group_name_H-M   'P 1'
#
loop_
_entity.id
_entity.type
_entity.pdbx_description
1 polymer ?
#
loop_
_entity_poly.entity_id
_entity_poly.type
_entity_poly.pdbx_seq_one_letter_code
_entity_poly.pdbx_strand_id
1 'polypeptide(L)'
;MTTKIYIKDFDTASLRKKLGKLDQYFRNQEITVELVSPDGLFTIENNKLYKLKPVDKEIIEREFEGFTLLFDNSYFEKEFIFSHVPYDHINLDVVKFYYGEENLAKKSFLRVVVEGLYENDNTDKFGKTKKDKYSNFLPTNFYFLANESFDNVLVKKELNVFLSMLK
;
A
#
# COMPACT_ATOMS: atom_id res chain seq x y z
N MET A 1 1.67 -13.71 -10.03
CA MET A 1 0.47 -12.87 -9.90
C MET A 1 0.48 -12.34 -8.49
N THR A 2 0.36 -11.03 -8.31
CA THR A 2 0.34 -10.40 -6.98
C THR A 2 -1.09 -10.28 -6.48
N THR A 3 -1.33 -10.72 -5.25
CA THR A 3 -2.65 -10.66 -4.61
C THR A 3 -2.58 -9.70 -3.44
N LYS A 4 -3.54 -8.78 -3.35
CA LYS A 4 -3.72 -7.96 -2.15
C LYS A 4 -4.59 -8.74 -1.16
N ILE A 5 -4.17 -8.76 0.09
CA ILE A 5 -4.88 -9.41 1.18
C ILE A 5 -5.21 -8.32 2.20
N TYR A 6 -6.50 -8.10 2.44
CA TYR A 6 -6.98 -7.16 3.45
C TYR A 6 -7.50 -7.90 4.67
N ILE A 7 -7.51 -7.23 5.81
CA ILE A 7 -8.24 -7.68 6.99
C ILE A 7 -9.61 -7.00 6.94
N LYS A 8 -10.68 -7.78 6.98
CA LYS A 8 -12.05 -7.26 6.97
C LYS A 8 -12.28 -6.33 8.17
N ASP A 9 -12.95 -5.21 7.93
CA ASP A 9 -13.31 -4.21 8.95
C ASP A 9 -12.12 -3.66 9.77
N PHE A 10 -10.93 -3.61 9.16
CA PHE A 10 -9.73 -3.11 9.83
C PHE A 10 -9.71 -1.58 9.92
N ASP A 11 -9.59 -1.06 11.14
CA ASP A 11 -9.43 0.37 11.39
C ASP A 11 -7.99 0.84 11.11
N THR A 12 -7.80 1.51 9.98
CA THR A 12 -6.51 2.08 9.56
C THR A 12 -6.01 3.18 10.49
N ALA A 13 -6.89 3.90 11.20
CA ALA A 13 -6.46 4.93 12.16
C ALA A 13 -5.70 4.32 13.34
N SER A 14 -6.05 3.09 13.73
CA SER A 14 -5.36 2.34 14.80
C SER A 14 -3.89 2.05 14.49
N LEU A 15 -3.48 2.02 13.20
CA LEU A 15 -2.11 1.75 12.79
C LEU A 15 -1.11 2.79 13.26
N ARG A 16 -1.51 4.06 13.44
CA ARG A 16 -0.58 5.14 13.82
C ARG A 16 0.24 4.79 15.05
N LYS A 17 -0.37 4.11 16.03
CA LYS A 17 0.29 3.67 17.27
C LYS A 17 1.13 2.41 17.10
N LYS A 18 0.94 1.67 16.01
CA LYS A 18 1.57 0.37 15.72
C LYS A 18 2.70 0.47 14.68
N LEU A 19 2.78 1.56 13.90
CA LEU A 19 3.81 1.75 12.87
C LEU A 19 5.24 1.61 13.40
N GLY A 20 5.53 2.14 14.60
CA GLY A 20 6.84 1.99 15.23
C GLY A 20 7.22 0.52 15.56
N LYS A 21 6.26 -0.39 15.71
CA LYS A 21 6.54 -1.83 15.86
C LYS A 21 6.94 -2.49 14.54
N LEU A 22 6.46 -1.94 13.42
CA LEU A 22 6.76 -2.43 12.07
C LEU A 22 8.13 -1.94 11.58
N ASP A 23 8.73 -0.93 12.21
CA ASP A 23 9.98 -0.32 11.78
C ASP A 23 11.15 -1.29 11.62
N GLN A 24 11.23 -2.31 12.48
CA GLN A 24 12.25 -3.35 12.37
C GLN A 24 12.15 -4.15 11.05
N TYR A 25 10.96 -4.16 10.43
CA TYR A 25 10.67 -4.79 9.15
C TYR A 25 10.64 -3.79 7.99
N PHE A 26 10.93 -2.51 8.23
CA PHE A 26 10.91 -1.48 7.18
C PHE A 26 11.90 -1.83 6.06
N ARG A 27 11.47 -1.65 4.81
CA ARG A 27 12.28 -1.94 3.62
C ARG A 27 12.44 -0.73 2.74
N ASN A 28 11.35 -0.15 2.26
CA ASN A 28 11.40 1.08 1.47
C ASN A 28 10.14 1.93 1.68
N GLN A 29 10.24 3.15 1.15
CA GLN A 29 9.14 4.08 1.01
C GLN A 29 9.09 4.50 -0.45
N GLU A 30 7.87 4.65 -0.97
CA GLU A 30 7.62 5.21 -2.29
C GLU A 30 6.63 6.36 -2.16
N ILE A 31 6.79 7.37 -3.01
CA ILE A 31 5.84 8.49 -3.13
C ILE A 31 5.35 8.46 -4.57
N THR A 32 4.04 8.32 -4.73
CA THR A 32 3.38 8.33 -6.03
C THR A 32 2.46 9.54 -6.09
N VAL A 33 2.55 10.31 -7.17
CA VAL A 33 1.61 11.40 -7.44
C VAL A 33 0.42 10.80 -8.19
N GLU A 34 -0.71 10.70 -7.50
CA GLU A 34 -1.99 10.30 -8.09
C GLU A 34 -2.77 11.56 -8.47
N LEU A 35 -3.23 11.62 -9.72
CA LEU A 35 -4.09 12.69 -10.21
C LEU A 35 -5.52 12.17 -10.25
N VAL A 36 -6.40 12.83 -9.51
CA VAL A 36 -7.82 12.47 -9.45
C VAL A 36 -8.63 13.56 -10.12
N SER A 37 -9.46 13.20 -11.10
CA SER A 37 -10.41 14.13 -11.72
C SER A 37 -11.76 13.43 -11.97
N PRO A 38 -12.82 14.17 -12.36
CA PRO A 38 -14.09 13.57 -12.77
C PRO A 38 -13.96 12.57 -13.92
N ASP A 39 -12.94 12.72 -14.77
CA ASP A 39 -12.67 11.83 -15.91
C ASP A 39 -11.97 10.52 -15.51
N GLY A 40 -11.50 10.41 -14.26
CA GLY A 40 -10.92 9.20 -13.68
C GLY A 40 -9.62 9.43 -12.92
N LEU A 41 -8.88 8.33 -12.75
CA LEU A 41 -7.59 8.31 -12.07
C LEU A 41 -6.45 8.31 -13.09
N PHE A 42 -5.40 9.09 -12.81
CA PHE A 42 -4.21 9.14 -13.63
C PHE A 42 -2.96 9.06 -12.77
N THR A 43 -1.88 8.54 -13.36
CA THR A 43 -0.56 8.46 -12.72
C THR A 43 0.51 8.95 -13.67
N ILE A 44 1.57 9.54 -13.11
CA ILE A 44 2.75 9.98 -13.86
C ILE A 44 3.91 9.06 -13.48
N GLU A 45 4.41 8.31 -14.46
CA GLU A 45 5.54 7.40 -14.28
C GLU A 45 6.54 7.60 -15.42
N ASN A 46 7.83 7.77 -15.11
CA ASN A 46 8.89 7.98 -16.11
C ASN A 46 8.58 9.10 -17.12
N ASN A 47 8.07 10.24 -16.62
CA ASN A 47 7.63 11.39 -17.42
C ASN A 47 6.54 11.07 -18.46
N LYS A 48 5.77 10.00 -18.24
CA LYS A 48 4.63 9.61 -19.07
C LYS A 48 3.37 9.61 -18.23
N LEU A 49 2.29 10.12 -18.83
CA LEU A 49 0.97 10.16 -18.22
C LEU A 49 0.17 8.93 -18.63
N TYR A 50 -0.44 8.27 -17.65
CA TYR A 50 -1.28 7.11 -17.86
C TYR A 50 -2.64 7.32 -17.21
N LYS A 51 -3.72 6.98 -17.92
CA LYS A 51 -5.04 6.81 -17.34
C LYS A 51 -5.14 5.41 -16.75
N LEU A 52 -5.61 5.31 -15.51
CA LEU A 52 -5.78 4.05 -14.81
C LEU A 52 -7.21 3.56 -15.00
N LYS A 53 -7.35 2.37 -15.59
CA LYS A 53 -8.64 1.70 -15.77
C LYS A 53 -8.73 0.52 -14.80
N PRO A 54 -9.68 0.52 -13.84
CA PRO A 54 -9.82 -0.59 -12.91
C PRO A 54 -10.31 -1.83 -13.66
N VAL A 55 -9.72 -2.98 -13.33
CA VAL A 55 -10.16 -4.31 -13.74
C VAL A 55 -10.50 -5.07 -12.47
N ASP A 56 -11.78 -5.12 -12.16
CA ASP A 56 -12.28 -5.75 -10.95
C ASP A 56 -12.21 -7.29 -11.07
N LYS A 57 -11.89 -7.92 -9.94
CA LYS A 57 -11.94 -9.37 -9.75
C LYS A 57 -12.82 -9.68 -8.54
N GLU A 58 -13.32 -10.91 -8.52
CA GLU A 58 -14.07 -11.39 -7.36
C GLU A 58 -13.18 -11.38 -6.11
N ILE A 59 -13.72 -10.83 -5.03
CA ILE A 59 -13.09 -10.84 -3.71
C ILE A 59 -13.40 -12.18 -3.05
N ILE A 60 -12.36 -12.90 -2.64
CA ILE A 60 -12.50 -14.18 -1.95
C ILE A 60 -12.28 -13.96 -0.45
N GLU A 61 -13.23 -14.38 0.38
CA GLU A 61 -13.07 -14.34 1.85
C GLU A 61 -12.49 -15.66 2.38
N ARG A 62 -11.55 -15.58 3.33
CA ARG A 62 -11.05 -16.76 4.08
C ARG A 62 -10.75 -16.41 5.53
N GLU A 63 -11.03 -17.34 6.43
CA GLU A 63 -10.65 -17.24 7.84
C GLU A 63 -9.20 -17.71 8.07
N PHE A 64 -8.43 -16.95 8.84
CA PHE A 64 -7.07 -17.30 9.24
C PHE A 64 -6.68 -16.66 10.57
N GLU A 65 -6.24 -17.47 11.55
CA GLU A 65 -5.71 -17.01 12.85
C GLU A 65 -6.64 -16.05 13.64
N GLY A 66 -7.96 -16.20 13.45
CA GLY A 66 -8.99 -15.38 14.07
C GLY A 66 -9.36 -14.10 13.32
N PHE A 67 -8.87 -13.92 12.09
CA PHE A 67 -9.21 -12.81 11.21
C PHE A 67 -9.94 -13.30 9.95
N THR A 68 -10.94 -12.55 9.51
CA THR A 68 -11.50 -12.66 8.17
C THR A 68 -10.62 -11.89 7.19
N LEU A 69 -10.02 -12.60 6.25
CA LEU A 69 -9.14 -12.05 5.22
C LEU A 69 -9.88 -11.92 3.89
N LEU A 70 -9.68 -10.81 3.20
CA LEU A 70 -10.24 -10.52 1.88
C LEU A 70 -9.13 -10.56 0.84
N PHE A 71 -9.23 -11.47 -0.13
CA PHE A 71 -8.26 -11.62 -1.21
C PHE A 71 -8.76 -10.90 -2.45
N ASP A 72 -8.02 -9.90 -2.87
CA ASP A 72 -8.33 -9.04 -4.00
C ASP A 72 -7.23 -9.16 -5.08
N ASN A 73 -7.64 -9.63 -6.24
CA ASN A 73 -6.79 -9.73 -7.43
C ASN A 73 -7.09 -8.64 -8.46
N SER A 74 -7.89 -7.63 -8.10
CA SER A 74 -8.19 -6.48 -8.93
C SER A 74 -6.92 -5.67 -9.17
N TYR A 75 -6.82 -5.07 -10.35
CA TYR A 75 -5.66 -4.30 -10.76
C TYR A 75 -6.06 -3.15 -11.67
N PHE A 76 -5.12 -2.24 -11.93
CA PHE A 76 -5.33 -1.17 -12.90
C PHE A 76 -4.59 -1.49 -14.20
N GLU A 77 -5.31 -1.47 -15.31
CA GLU A 77 -4.71 -1.35 -16.63
C GLU A 77 -4.25 0.10 -16.86
N LYS A 78 -3.09 0.27 -17.48
CA LYS A 78 -2.50 1.58 -17.79
C LYS A 78 -2.70 1.89 -19.26
N GLU A 79 -3.51 2.91 -19.54
CA GLU A 79 -3.68 3.46 -20.88
C GLU A 79 -2.78 4.69 -21.02
N PHE A 80 -1.82 4.64 -21.94
CA PHE A 80 -0.96 5.79 -22.21
C PHE A 80 -1.75 6.89 -22.90
N ILE A 81 -1.68 8.12 -22.38
CA ILE A 81 -2.38 9.27 -22.96
C ILE A 81 -1.41 10.39 -23.32
N PHE A 82 -1.65 11.00 -24.48
CA PHE A 82 -0.88 12.14 -24.98
C PHE A 82 -1.46 13.50 -24.54
N SER A 83 -2.65 13.48 -23.94
CA SER A 83 -3.41 14.67 -23.57
C SER A 83 -2.83 15.39 -22.35
N HIS A 84 -3.22 16.65 -22.19
CA HIS A 84 -3.02 17.39 -20.95
C HIS A 84 -3.80 16.74 -19.80
N VAL A 85 -3.23 16.87 -18.59
CA VAL A 85 -3.92 16.51 -17.34
C VAL A 85 -5.24 17.29 -17.26
N PRO A 86 -6.36 16.68 -16.85
CA PRO A 86 -7.64 17.38 -16.67
C PRO A 86 -7.46 18.64 -15.82
N TYR A 87 -8.03 19.77 -16.25
CA TYR A 87 -7.74 21.07 -15.62
C TYR A 87 -8.24 21.17 -14.16
N ASP A 88 -9.21 20.34 -13.80
CA ASP A 88 -9.88 20.25 -12.51
C ASP A 88 -9.33 19.12 -11.62
N HIS A 89 -8.18 18.56 -11.99
CA HIS A 89 -7.54 17.50 -11.22
C HIS A 89 -7.09 17.97 -9.82
N ILE A 90 -7.07 17.03 -8.89
CA ILE A 90 -6.44 17.17 -7.58
C ILE A 90 -5.21 16.26 -7.55
N ASN A 91 -4.10 16.80 -7.07
CA ASN A 91 -2.86 16.05 -6.84
C ASN A 91 -2.89 15.44 -5.44
N LEU A 92 -2.69 14.13 -5.36
CA LEU A 92 -2.51 13.41 -4.11
C LEU A 92 -1.11 12.77 -4.09
N ASP A 93 -0.28 13.26 -3.18
CA ASP A 93 1.02 12.64 -2.91
C ASP A 93 0.83 11.45 -1.97
N VAL A 94 0.52 10.29 -2.56
CA VAL A 94 0.31 9.04 -1.82
C VAL A 94 1.66 8.47 -1.42
N VAL A 95 1.84 8.27 -0.12
CA VAL A 95 3.05 7.68 0.44
C VAL A 95 2.78 6.23 0.80
N LYS A 96 3.64 5.33 0.31
CA LYS A 96 3.57 3.89 0.55
C LYS A 96 4.78 3.44 1.34
N PHE A 97 4.55 2.87 2.51
CA PHE A 97 5.58 2.20 3.28
C PHE A 97 5.48 0.70 3.09
N TYR A 98 6.62 0.05 2.80
CA TYR A 98 6.68 -1.39 2.64
C TYR A 98 7.50 -2.02 3.76
N TYR A 99 6.96 -3.09 4.32
CA TYR A 99 7.57 -3.88 5.38
C TYR A 99 7.63 -5.36 4.97
N GLY A 100 8.67 -6.08 5.38
CA GLY A 100 8.83 -7.51 5.08
C GLY A 100 9.91 -8.16 5.92
N GLU A 101 9.82 -9.48 6.16
CA GLU A 101 10.85 -10.22 6.89
C GLU A 101 12.18 -10.24 6.13
N GLU A 102 12.14 -10.48 4.81
CA GLU A 102 13.37 -10.58 4.02
C GLU A 102 13.91 -9.23 3.55
N ASN A 103 15.23 -9.12 3.43
CA ASN A 103 15.92 -7.95 2.87
C ASN A 103 15.53 -7.73 1.40
N LEU A 104 15.58 -6.48 0.92
CA LEU A 104 15.26 -6.07 -0.47
C LEU A 104 15.90 -6.93 -1.58
N ALA A 105 17.06 -7.54 -1.32
CA ALA A 105 17.79 -8.38 -2.27
C ALA A 105 17.17 -9.78 -2.44
N LYS A 106 16.30 -10.23 -1.53
CA LYS A 106 15.58 -11.49 -1.64
C LYS A 106 14.10 -11.23 -1.94
N LYS A 107 13.50 -12.16 -2.69
CA LYS A 107 12.11 -12.06 -3.11
C LYS A 107 11.21 -12.49 -1.95
N SER A 108 10.79 -11.53 -1.11
CA SER A 108 9.85 -11.85 -0.02
C SER A 108 8.51 -12.34 -0.58
N PHE A 109 7.93 -13.34 0.09
CA PHE A 109 6.67 -13.96 -0.33
C PHE A 109 5.49 -13.05 -0.03
N LEU A 110 5.58 -12.30 1.07
CA LEU A 110 4.61 -11.35 1.54
C LEU A 110 5.30 -10.02 1.89
N ARG A 111 4.62 -8.91 1.61
CA ARG A 111 4.98 -7.58 2.12
C ARG A 111 3.78 -6.94 2.76
N VAL A 112 3.97 -6.24 3.86
CA VAL A 112 2.95 -5.34 4.39
C VAL A 112 3.10 -4.01 3.69
N VAL A 113 1.98 -3.45 3.24
CA VAL A 113 1.92 -2.13 2.63
C VAL A 113 0.99 -1.26 3.47
N VAL A 114 1.50 -0.10 3.88
CA VAL A 114 0.69 0.96 4.48
C VAL A 114 0.73 2.15 3.53
N GLU A 115 -0.43 2.55 3.02
CA GLU A 115 -0.57 3.75 2.20
C GLU A 115 -1.21 4.87 3.02
N GLY A 116 -0.88 6.11 2.70
CA GLY A 116 -1.42 7.26 3.40
C GLY A 116 -0.97 8.59 2.84
N LEU A 117 -1.37 9.64 3.53
CA LEU A 117 -1.10 11.03 3.20
C LEU A 117 -0.48 11.73 4.42
N TYR A 118 0.35 12.75 4.21
CA TYR A 118 0.80 13.60 5.31
C TYR A 118 -0.15 14.79 5.50
N GLU A 119 -0.56 15.05 6.75
CA GLU A 119 -1.20 16.31 7.12
C GLU A 119 -0.14 17.42 7.08
N ASN A 120 -0.25 18.27 6.05
CA ASN A 120 0.60 19.43 5.74
C ASN A 120 1.91 19.10 5.01
N ASP A 121 2.07 19.70 3.82
CA ASP A 121 3.24 19.58 2.91
C ASP A 121 4.58 20.04 3.50
N ASN A 122 4.58 20.65 4.69
CA ASN A 122 5.76 21.27 5.30
C ASN A 122 6.66 20.30 6.09
N THR A 123 6.38 19.00 6.05
CA THR A 123 7.27 17.99 6.66
C THR A 123 8.17 17.40 5.59
N ASP A 124 9.45 17.20 5.92
CA ASP A 124 10.41 16.50 5.07
C ASP A 124 9.85 15.12 4.70
N LYS A 125 9.18 15.00 3.54
CA LYS A 125 8.61 13.74 3.01
C LYS A 125 9.66 12.62 2.86
N PHE A 126 10.94 12.98 2.98
CA PHE A 126 12.13 12.12 2.91
C PHE A 126 12.89 11.96 4.24
N GLY A 127 12.32 12.36 5.38
CA GLY A 127 12.93 12.11 6.71
C GLY A 127 14.28 12.79 6.95
N LYS A 128 14.53 13.97 6.34
CA LYS A 128 15.81 14.70 6.47
C LYS A 128 16.00 15.38 7.83
N THR A 129 14.93 15.56 8.60
CA THR A 129 14.96 16.05 9.98
C THR A 129 14.71 14.91 10.96
N LYS A 130 15.38 14.92 12.13
CA LYS A 130 15.36 13.91 13.21
C LYS A 130 13.98 13.60 13.83
N LYS A 131 12.86 14.00 13.21
CA LYS A 131 11.52 13.61 13.65
C LYS A 131 11.19 12.21 13.13
N ASP A 132 10.37 11.48 13.88
CA ASP A 132 9.78 10.22 13.46
C ASP A 132 9.17 10.38 12.07
N LYS A 133 9.54 9.50 11.12
CA LYS A 133 9.04 9.51 9.74
C LYS A 133 7.52 9.34 9.67
N TYR A 134 6.86 8.86 10.72
CA TYR A 134 5.40 8.77 10.77
C TYR A 134 4.71 10.04 11.31
N SER A 135 5.47 11.08 11.65
CA SER A 135 4.92 12.35 12.12
C SER A 135 3.93 12.93 11.11
N ASN A 136 2.69 13.16 11.53
CA ASN A 136 1.58 13.65 10.70
C ASN A 136 1.19 12.73 9.53
N PHE A 137 1.65 11.48 9.51
CA PHE A 137 1.21 10.50 8.52
C PHE A 137 -0.17 9.95 8.91
N LEU A 138 -1.13 10.02 7.97
CA LEU A 138 -2.44 9.42 8.10
C LEU A 138 -2.51 8.16 7.23
N PRO A 139 -2.51 6.96 7.82
CA PRO A 139 -2.78 5.74 7.08
C PRO A 139 -4.20 5.80 6.49
N THR A 140 -4.31 5.63 5.18
CA THR A 140 -5.58 5.54 4.45
C THR A 140 -5.86 4.11 4.00
N ASN A 141 -4.82 3.30 3.82
CA ASN A 141 -4.95 1.92 3.36
C ASN A 141 -3.93 1.01 4.03
N PHE A 142 -4.31 -0.26 4.23
CA PHE A 142 -3.48 -1.29 4.82
C PHE A 142 -3.79 -2.64 4.20
N TYR A 143 -2.75 -3.29 3.66
CA TYR A 143 -2.89 -4.62 3.08
C TYR A 143 -1.57 -5.37 3.07
N PHE A 144 -1.68 -6.69 2.88
CA PHE A 144 -0.55 -7.53 2.56
C PHE A 144 -0.50 -7.76 1.05
N LEU A 145 0.69 -7.67 0.47
CA LEU A 145 0.96 -7.97 -0.93
C LEU A 145 1.65 -9.33 -1.01
N ALA A 146 0.91 -10.34 -1.45
CA ALA A 146 1.43 -11.69 -1.65
C ALA A 146 1.92 -11.87 -3.09
N ASN A 147 3.15 -12.35 -3.25
CA ASN A 147 3.75 -12.66 -4.55
C ASN A 147 3.49 -14.10 -5.02
N GLU A 148 2.96 -14.93 -4.12
CA GLU A 148 2.68 -16.35 -4.32
C GLU A 148 1.29 -16.73 -3.80
N SER A 149 0.87 -17.96 -4.11
CA SER A 149 -0.41 -18.50 -3.62
C SER A 149 -0.46 -18.48 -2.09
N PHE A 150 -1.63 -18.13 -1.55
CA PHE A 150 -1.89 -18.23 -0.11
C PHE A 150 -1.68 -19.64 0.43
N ASP A 151 -1.81 -20.68 -0.39
CA ASP A 151 -1.59 -22.06 0.03
C ASP A 151 -0.10 -22.36 0.31
N ASN A 152 0.81 -21.47 -0.07
CA ASN A 152 2.22 -21.55 0.32
C ASN A 152 2.35 -21.33 1.84
N VAL A 153 2.95 -22.31 2.52
CA VAL A 153 3.22 -22.30 3.96
C VAL A 153 4.06 -21.08 4.39
N LEU A 154 5.00 -20.63 3.55
CA LEU A 154 5.83 -19.46 3.84
C LEU A 154 5.01 -18.17 3.87
N VAL A 155 4.05 -18.01 2.94
CA VAL A 155 3.11 -16.88 2.93
C VAL A 155 2.30 -16.84 4.23
N LYS A 156 1.74 -17.99 4.63
CA LYS A 156 0.96 -18.10 5.88
C LYS A 156 1.81 -17.79 7.12
N LYS A 157 3.07 -18.25 7.14
CA LYS A 157 4.00 -17.99 8.23
C LYS A 157 4.33 -16.50 8.36
N GLU A 158 4.73 -15.85 7.27
CA GLU A 158 5.01 -14.40 7.26
C GLU A 158 3.76 -13.60 7.64
N LEU A 159 2.59 -13.99 7.13
CA LEU A 159 1.32 -13.35 7.48
C LEU A 159 1.03 -13.43 8.97
N ASN A 160 1.19 -14.61 9.58
CA ASN A 160 0.94 -14.79 11.01
C ASN A 160 1.87 -13.91 11.88
N VAL A 161 3.13 -13.75 11.48
CA VAL A 161 4.07 -12.86 12.17
C VAL A 161 3.52 -11.44 12.23
N PHE A 162 3.11 -10.88 11.09
CA PHE A 162 2.57 -9.52 11.06
C PHE A 162 1.20 -9.41 11.75
N LEU A 163 0.31 -10.39 11.57
CA LEU A 163 -0.99 -10.42 12.27
C LEU A 163 -0.81 -10.41 13.79
N SER A 164 0.22 -11.08 14.32
CA SER A 164 0.52 -11.08 15.76
C SER A 164 0.91 -9.70 16.30
N MET A 165 1.47 -8.82 15.45
CA MET A 165 1.83 -7.44 15.83
C MET A 165 0.64 -6.48 15.76
N LEU A 166 -0.43 -6.89 15.06
CA LEU A 166 -1.68 -6.16 14.92
C LEU A 166 -2.70 -6.51 15.99
N LYS A 167 -2.58 -7.65 16.68
CA LYS A 167 -3.31 -7.94 17.93
C LYS A 167 -2.87 -6.95 19.03
#